data_AF-A0A2H6IFT5-F1
#
_entry.id   AF-A0A2H6IFT5-F1
#
_cell.length_a   1.000
_cell.length_b   1.000
_cell.length_c   1.000
_cell.angle_alpha   90.00
_cell.angle_beta   90.00
_cell.angle_gamma   90.00
#
_symmetry.space_group_name_H-M   'P 1'
#
loop_
_entity.id
_entity.type
_entity.pdbx_description
1 polymer ?
#
loop_
_entity_poly.entity_id
_entity_poly.type
_entity_poly.pdbx_seq_one_letter_code
_entity_poly.pdbx_strand_id
1 'polypeptide(L)'
;MPVGLTRHRKFPLKPVGKDEALETVAIISDFQKRFMKKHGDALVYGSDELYIRAEKKFPSLKYYGEFPQIENGVGMVALFLHKAARIKSLKRPSGQRFMTVTGTSFYPFLSRFVERLKNQVCIDVIPVENRFFGETVTVAGLLTGRDIIQSVADLSSHHDVLLLPDVIFRDGQDVLLDDITVEELERILRIKVKVIDPTSRGLINALEE
;
A
#
# COMPACT_ATOMS: atom_id res chain seq x y z
N MET A 1 12.38 -2.39 -11.04
CA MET A 1 11.54 -1.36 -10.40
C MET A 1 12.03 0.03 -10.75
N PRO A 2 11.18 1.05 -10.77
CA PRO A 2 11.64 2.44 -10.77
C PRO A 2 12.51 2.69 -9.54
N VAL A 3 13.51 3.55 -9.67
CA VAL A 3 14.28 4.01 -8.51
C VAL A 3 13.44 5.04 -7.76
N GLY A 4 13.17 4.80 -6.47
CA GLY A 4 12.56 5.79 -5.59
C GLY A 4 13.48 6.99 -5.44
N LEU A 5 13.04 8.17 -5.87
CA LEU A 5 13.86 9.38 -5.83
C LEU A 5 13.59 10.15 -4.54
N THR A 6 14.41 9.89 -3.53
CA THR A 6 14.31 10.62 -2.27
C THR A 6 14.87 12.04 -2.38
N ARG A 7 14.36 12.97 -1.57
CA ARG A 7 14.80 14.37 -1.45
C ARG A 7 16.28 14.52 -1.04
N HIS A 8 16.89 13.49 -0.45
CA HIS A 8 18.26 13.52 0.07
C HIS A 8 19.38 13.23 -0.96
N ARG A 9 19.10 13.30 -2.28
CA ARG A 9 20.11 12.95 -3.31
C ARG A 9 21.03 14.10 -3.71
N LYS A 10 22.29 13.74 -4.01
CA LYS A 10 23.33 14.66 -4.52
C LYS A 10 23.31 14.88 -6.04
N PHE A 11 22.67 13.99 -6.81
CA PHE A 11 22.63 14.07 -8.28
C PHE A 11 21.18 14.01 -8.78
N PRO A 12 20.81 14.66 -9.89
CA PRO A 12 19.48 14.53 -10.48
C PRO A 12 19.36 13.20 -11.26
N LEU A 13 18.25 12.48 -11.08
CA LEU A 13 17.78 11.47 -12.06
C LEU A 13 16.37 11.89 -12.43
N LYS A 14 15.99 11.65 -13.70
CA LYS A 14 14.61 11.83 -14.13
C LYS A 14 13.76 10.68 -13.55
N PRO A 15 12.62 10.96 -12.90
CA PRO A 15 11.66 9.92 -12.55
C PRO A 15 11.17 9.19 -13.80
N VAL A 16 10.89 7.89 -13.68
CA VAL A 16 10.22 7.12 -14.76
C VAL A 16 8.83 7.70 -14.98
N GLY A 17 8.57 8.23 -16.18
CA GLY A 17 7.27 8.74 -16.60
C GLY A 17 6.36 7.62 -17.11
N LYS A 18 5.17 8.03 -17.58
CA LYS A 18 4.14 7.11 -18.08
C LYS A 18 4.60 6.35 -19.34
N ASP A 19 5.19 7.05 -20.29
CA ASP A 19 5.65 6.46 -21.55
C ASP A 19 6.79 5.47 -21.31
N GLU A 20 7.78 5.84 -20.47
CA GLU A 20 8.86 4.94 -20.12
C GLU A 20 8.34 3.71 -19.32
N ALA A 21 7.33 3.88 -18.47
CA ALA A 21 6.69 2.77 -17.77
C ALA A 21 5.94 1.83 -18.74
N LEU A 22 5.24 2.39 -19.74
CA LEU A 22 4.53 1.62 -20.78
C LEU A 22 5.48 0.77 -21.60
N GLU A 23 6.59 1.35 -22.07
CA GLU A 23 7.63 0.63 -22.81
C GLU A 23 8.25 -0.48 -21.97
N THR A 24 8.57 -0.17 -20.70
CA THR A 24 9.15 -1.14 -19.77
C THR A 24 8.20 -2.33 -19.53
N VAL A 25 6.91 -2.07 -19.32
CA VAL A 25 5.89 -3.12 -19.15
C VAL A 25 5.76 -3.97 -20.41
N ALA A 26 5.87 -3.39 -21.60
CA ALA A 26 5.83 -4.13 -22.87
C ALA A 26 7.03 -5.07 -23.01
N ILE A 27 8.24 -4.60 -22.70
CA ILE A 27 9.46 -5.42 -22.69
C ILE A 27 9.32 -6.58 -21.70
N ILE A 28 8.88 -6.30 -20.47
CA ILE A 28 8.65 -7.33 -19.45
C ILE A 28 7.65 -8.37 -19.96
N SER A 29 6.55 -7.94 -20.56
CA SER A 29 5.52 -8.85 -21.10
C SER A 29 6.07 -9.79 -22.19
N ASP A 30 6.96 -9.30 -23.06
CA ASP A 30 7.60 -10.14 -24.08
C ASP A 30 8.51 -11.21 -23.44
N PHE A 31 9.36 -10.81 -22.50
CA PHE A 31 10.23 -11.74 -21.79
C PHE A 31 9.43 -12.76 -20.98
N GLN A 32 8.37 -12.34 -20.29
CA GLN A 32 7.47 -13.24 -19.56
C GLN A 32 6.89 -14.32 -20.48
N LYS A 33 6.40 -13.96 -21.67
CA LYS A 33 5.88 -14.94 -22.63
C LYS A 33 6.96 -15.94 -23.08
N ARG A 34 8.18 -15.44 -23.35
CA ARG A 34 9.31 -16.26 -23.78
C ARG A 34 9.76 -17.23 -22.69
N PHE A 35 9.86 -16.76 -21.44
CA PHE A 35 10.26 -17.60 -20.32
C PHE A 35 9.18 -18.59 -19.93
N MET A 36 7.90 -18.21 -19.94
CA MET A 36 6.80 -19.15 -19.73
C MET A 36 6.85 -20.30 -20.76
N LYS A 37 7.10 -20.01 -22.04
CA LYS A 37 7.21 -21.03 -23.09
C LYS A 37 8.41 -21.96 -22.89
N LYS A 38 9.55 -21.42 -22.42
CA LYS A 38 10.81 -22.16 -22.34
C LYS A 38 11.01 -22.89 -21.00
N HIS A 39 10.51 -22.33 -19.91
CA HIS A 39 10.80 -22.75 -18.54
C HIS A 39 9.54 -23.05 -17.72
N GLY A 40 8.34 -22.71 -18.21
CA GLY A 40 7.11 -22.81 -17.41
C GLY A 40 6.98 -21.75 -16.32
N ASP A 41 7.89 -20.78 -16.26
CA ASP A 41 7.97 -19.70 -15.28
C ASP A 41 8.25 -18.37 -15.98
N ALA A 42 7.71 -17.26 -15.46
CA ALA A 42 7.85 -15.93 -16.00
C ALA A 42 9.26 -15.34 -15.80
N LEU A 43 9.99 -15.72 -14.73
CA LEU A 43 11.36 -15.31 -14.33
C LEU A 43 11.66 -13.79 -14.25
N VAL A 44 10.85 -12.93 -14.86
CA VAL A 44 10.96 -11.48 -14.90
C VAL A 44 9.62 -10.87 -14.54
N TYR A 45 9.67 -9.87 -13.67
CA TYR A 45 8.49 -9.28 -13.06
C TYR A 45 8.57 -7.77 -13.06
N GLY A 46 7.48 -7.11 -13.45
CA GLY A 46 7.29 -5.69 -13.18
C GLY A 46 6.78 -5.49 -11.76
N SER A 47 7.24 -4.43 -11.11
CA SER A 47 6.63 -4.01 -9.85
C SER A 47 5.27 -3.37 -10.09
N ASP A 48 4.45 -3.36 -9.03
CA ASP A 48 3.12 -2.77 -9.08
C ASP A 48 3.18 -1.29 -9.45
N GLU A 49 4.22 -0.57 -9.00
CA GLU A 49 4.46 0.82 -9.36
C GLU A 49 4.60 1.05 -10.89
N LEU A 50 5.22 0.13 -11.64
CA LEU A 50 5.30 0.24 -13.09
C LEU A 50 3.91 0.15 -13.73
N TYR A 51 3.08 -0.79 -13.27
CA TYR A 51 1.72 -0.95 -13.80
C TYR A 51 0.83 0.24 -13.44
N ILE A 52 0.96 0.77 -12.23
CA ILE A 52 0.24 1.97 -11.78
C ILE A 52 0.64 3.17 -12.63
N ARG A 53 1.94 3.45 -12.80
CA ARG A 53 2.44 4.56 -13.63
C ARG A 53 2.07 4.43 -15.10
N ALA A 54 2.10 3.21 -15.63
CA ALA A 54 1.69 2.91 -16.99
C ALA A 54 0.16 2.93 -17.19
N GLU A 55 -0.63 3.07 -16.11
CA GLU A 55 -2.10 2.91 -16.11
C GLU A 55 -2.55 1.59 -16.78
N LYS A 56 -1.80 0.52 -16.54
CA LYS A 56 -2.09 -0.81 -17.07
C LYS A 56 -2.70 -1.71 -16.01
N LYS A 57 -3.47 -2.69 -16.47
CA LYS A 57 -3.95 -3.78 -15.60
C LYS A 57 -2.76 -4.59 -15.10
N PHE A 58 -2.83 -5.00 -13.84
CA PHE A 58 -1.87 -5.96 -13.29
C PHE A 58 -1.96 -7.32 -14.01
N PRO A 59 -0.85 -8.04 -14.17
CA PRO A 59 -0.83 -9.42 -14.63
C PRO A 59 -1.76 -10.33 -13.83
N SER A 60 -2.19 -11.44 -14.44
CA SER A 60 -2.94 -12.47 -13.71
C SER A 60 -2.06 -13.12 -12.63
N LEU A 61 -2.66 -13.60 -11.53
CA LEU A 61 -1.89 -14.20 -10.43
C LEU A 61 -1.02 -15.38 -10.87
N LYS A 62 -1.40 -16.11 -11.93
CA LYS A 62 -0.60 -17.20 -12.50
C LYS A 62 0.79 -16.76 -12.94
N TYR A 63 0.95 -15.49 -13.33
CA TYR A 63 2.25 -14.97 -13.75
C TYR A 63 3.19 -14.76 -12.60
N TYR A 64 2.70 -14.65 -11.36
CA TYR A 64 3.52 -14.39 -10.17
C TYR A 64 4.00 -15.68 -9.48
N GLY A 65 3.48 -16.85 -9.85
CA GLY A 65 3.79 -18.12 -9.19
C GLY A 65 3.52 -18.04 -7.68
N GLU A 66 4.53 -18.37 -6.89
CA GLU A 66 4.51 -18.31 -5.42
C GLU A 66 4.86 -16.91 -4.86
N PHE A 67 4.86 -15.87 -5.71
CA PHE A 67 5.20 -14.48 -5.36
C PHE A 67 6.59 -14.31 -4.71
N PRO A 68 7.68 -14.76 -5.36
CA PRO A 68 9.03 -14.75 -4.77
C PRO A 68 9.60 -13.35 -4.49
N GLN A 69 8.92 -12.29 -4.91
CA GLN A 69 9.35 -10.89 -4.83
C GLN A 69 8.26 -10.00 -4.20
N ILE A 70 7.31 -10.58 -3.45
CA ILE A 70 6.17 -9.83 -2.90
C ILE A 70 6.61 -8.66 -2.02
N GLU A 71 7.64 -8.87 -1.20
CA GLU A 71 8.25 -7.87 -0.32
C GLU A 71 8.89 -6.71 -1.11
N ASN A 72 9.28 -6.97 -2.35
CA ASN A 72 9.82 -5.97 -3.26
C ASN A 72 8.71 -5.28 -4.07
N GLY A 73 7.47 -5.28 -3.62
CA GLY A 73 6.37 -4.59 -4.32
C GLY A 73 6.01 -5.18 -5.69
N VAL A 74 6.18 -6.49 -5.84
CA VAL A 74 5.79 -7.24 -7.04
C VAL A 74 4.55 -8.08 -6.74
N GLY A 75 3.40 -7.67 -7.26
CA GLY A 75 2.15 -8.45 -7.16
C GLY A 75 1.35 -8.23 -5.88
N MET A 76 1.73 -7.28 -5.02
CA MET A 76 1.02 -6.96 -3.77
C MET A 76 -0.40 -6.47 -4.06
N VAL A 77 -0.56 -5.52 -4.98
CA VAL A 77 -1.86 -4.96 -5.37
C VAL A 77 -2.70 -6.03 -6.08
N ALA A 78 -2.08 -6.80 -6.97
CA ALA A 78 -2.77 -7.90 -7.67
C ALA A 78 -3.31 -8.94 -6.66
N LEU A 79 -2.49 -9.35 -5.69
CA LEU A 79 -2.86 -10.29 -4.65
C LEU A 79 -3.93 -9.71 -3.72
N PHE A 80 -3.79 -8.45 -3.32
CA PHE A 80 -4.78 -7.73 -2.50
C PHE A 80 -6.14 -7.71 -3.19
N LEU A 81 -6.20 -7.26 -4.45
CA LEU A 81 -7.43 -7.17 -5.22
C LEU A 81 -8.10 -8.54 -5.40
N HIS A 82 -7.32 -9.57 -5.66
CA HIS A 82 -7.83 -10.93 -5.79
C HIS A 82 -8.42 -11.47 -4.47
N LYS A 83 -7.74 -11.24 -3.33
CA LYS A 83 -8.28 -11.64 -2.01
C LYS A 83 -9.51 -10.78 -1.63
N ALA A 84 -9.44 -9.48 -1.87
CA ALA A 84 -10.51 -8.51 -1.64
C ALA A 84 -11.79 -8.84 -2.43
N ALA A 85 -11.66 -9.35 -3.66
CA ALA A 85 -12.80 -9.77 -4.48
C ALA A 85 -13.63 -10.89 -3.85
N ARG A 86 -13.03 -11.71 -2.97
CA ARG A 86 -13.71 -12.81 -2.26
C ARG A 86 -14.46 -12.35 -1.02
N ILE A 87 -14.18 -11.15 -0.52
CA ILE A 87 -14.84 -10.56 0.64
C ILE A 87 -16.04 -9.77 0.13
N LYS A 88 -17.25 -10.22 0.49
CA LYS A 88 -18.52 -9.59 0.10
C LYS A 88 -19.14 -8.75 1.21
N SER A 89 -18.94 -9.15 2.46
CA SER A 89 -19.52 -8.50 3.64
C SER A 89 -18.67 -8.80 4.88
N LEU A 90 -18.88 -7.99 5.92
CA LEU A 90 -18.45 -8.24 7.27
C LEU A 90 -19.43 -9.21 7.94
N LYS A 91 -18.91 -10.16 8.71
CA LYS A 91 -19.68 -11.12 9.51
C LYS A 91 -20.14 -10.52 10.82
N ARG A 92 -19.32 -9.65 11.43
CA ARG A 92 -19.56 -9.03 12.73
C ARG A 92 -19.04 -7.59 12.71
N PRO A 93 -19.69 -6.67 11.96
CA PRO A 93 -19.19 -5.30 11.85
C PRO A 93 -19.12 -4.62 13.22
N SER A 94 -17.97 -3.99 13.51
CA SER A 94 -17.78 -3.17 14.71
C SER A 94 -18.57 -1.85 14.61
N GLY A 95 -19.02 -1.33 15.75
CA GLY A 95 -19.70 -0.03 15.83
C GLY A 95 -18.74 1.18 15.90
N GLN A 96 -17.43 0.93 15.94
CA GLN A 96 -16.40 1.96 15.99
C GLN A 96 -16.25 2.67 14.65
N ARG A 97 -15.79 3.93 14.70
CA ARG A 97 -15.38 4.72 13.53
C ARG A 97 -13.88 4.55 13.32
N PHE A 98 -13.49 4.00 12.18
CA PHE A 98 -12.10 3.69 11.86
C PHE A 98 -11.52 4.69 10.87
N MET A 99 -10.22 4.89 10.96
CA MET A 99 -9.44 5.53 9.91
C MET A 99 -8.30 4.60 9.55
N THR A 100 -7.89 4.57 8.29
CA THR A 100 -6.66 3.91 7.87
C THR A 100 -5.89 4.80 6.89
N VAL A 101 -4.57 4.64 6.86
CA VAL A 101 -3.69 5.42 5.98
C VAL A 101 -2.96 4.51 4.99
N THR A 102 -2.61 5.07 3.85
CA THR A 102 -1.72 4.40 2.89
C THR A 102 -0.98 5.43 2.05
N GLY A 103 0.11 5.01 1.40
CA GLY A 103 0.75 5.82 0.36
C GLY A 103 -0.18 6.02 -0.85
N THR A 104 0.04 7.13 -1.56
CA THR A 104 -0.80 7.59 -2.69
C THR A 104 -0.92 6.58 -3.83
N SER A 105 0.09 5.73 -4.06
CA SER A 105 0.04 4.70 -5.11
C SER A 105 -1.02 3.62 -4.85
N PHE A 106 -1.21 3.22 -3.58
CA PHE A 106 -2.16 2.16 -3.23
C PHE A 106 -3.55 2.68 -2.87
N TYR A 107 -3.65 3.98 -2.51
CA TYR A 107 -4.90 4.63 -2.11
C TYR A 107 -6.12 4.32 -3.01
N PRO A 108 -6.05 4.44 -4.36
CA PRO A 108 -7.21 4.20 -5.20
C PRO A 108 -7.77 2.77 -5.10
N PHE A 109 -6.91 1.79 -4.83
CA PHE A 109 -7.28 0.38 -4.70
C PHE A 109 -7.90 0.09 -3.34
N LEU A 110 -7.29 0.61 -2.27
CA LEU A 110 -7.79 0.46 -0.91
C LEU A 110 -9.13 1.19 -0.73
N SER A 111 -9.23 2.44 -1.19
CA SER A 111 -10.46 3.23 -1.14
C SER A 111 -11.61 2.52 -1.86
N ARG A 112 -11.38 2.00 -3.08
CA ARG A 112 -12.40 1.21 -3.80
C ARG A 112 -12.83 -0.05 -3.05
N PHE A 113 -11.91 -0.73 -2.36
CA PHE A 113 -12.25 -1.91 -1.57
C PHE A 113 -13.14 -1.54 -0.38
N VAL A 114 -12.75 -0.50 0.36
CA VAL A 114 -13.43 0.01 1.54
C VAL A 114 -14.82 0.58 1.21
N GLU A 115 -14.95 1.25 0.06
CA GLU A 115 -16.22 1.79 -0.43
C GLU A 115 -17.33 0.73 -0.51
N ARG A 116 -16.98 -0.53 -0.80
CA ARG A 116 -17.94 -1.64 -0.84
C ARG A 116 -18.45 -2.04 0.56
N LEU A 117 -17.77 -1.62 1.61
CA LEU A 117 -18.03 -1.95 3.01
C LEU A 117 -18.64 -0.78 3.78
N LYS A 118 -18.69 0.43 3.21
CA LYS A 118 -19.12 1.65 3.91
C LYS A 118 -20.52 1.60 4.54
N ASN A 119 -21.41 0.76 4.01
CA ASN A 119 -22.76 0.57 4.56
C ASN A 119 -22.80 -0.38 5.76
N GLN A 120 -21.67 -1.04 6.07
CA GLN A 120 -21.55 -2.04 7.14
C GLN A 120 -20.67 -1.51 8.28
N VAL A 121 -19.70 -0.65 7.99
CA VAL A 121 -18.77 -0.08 8.98
C VAL A 121 -18.35 1.33 8.56
N CYS A 122 -18.10 2.20 9.53
CA CYS A 122 -17.57 3.54 9.28
C CYS A 122 -16.05 3.48 9.22
N ILE A 123 -15.48 3.66 8.03
CA ILE A 123 -14.03 3.69 7.84
C ILE A 123 -13.64 4.70 6.76
N ASP A 124 -12.73 5.59 7.09
CA ASP A 124 -12.11 6.51 6.13
C ASP A 124 -10.72 6.02 5.73
N VAL A 125 -10.39 6.16 4.44
CA VAL A 125 -9.07 5.87 3.89
C VAL A 125 -8.40 7.19 3.55
N ILE A 126 -7.24 7.47 4.16
CA ILE A 126 -6.52 8.74 3.96
C ILE A 126 -5.23 8.47 3.17
N PRO A 127 -5.04 9.09 1.99
CA PRO A 127 -3.76 9.06 1.30
C PRO A 127 -2.77 9.96 2.04
N VAL A 128 -1.57 9.44 2.31
CA VAL A 128 -0.48 10.20 2.93
C VAL A 128 0.55 10.57 1.87
N GLU A 129 0.81 11.86 1.71
CA GLU A 129 1.93 12.37 0.92
C GLU A 129 3.22 12.26 1.71
N ASN A 130 4.24 11.65 1.12
CA ASN A 130 5.55 11.51 1.76
C ASN A 130 6.35 12.81 1.62
N ARG A 131 6.36 13.68 2.62
CA ARG A 131 7.13 14.94 2.57
C ARG A 131 8.53 14.76 3.10
N PHE A 132 8.74 13.75 3.95
CA PHE A 132 10.04 13.42 4.52
C PHE A 132 11.03 12.95 3.44
N PHE A 133 10.71 11.86 2.74
CA PHE A 133 11.52 11.35 1.63
C PHE A 133 11.17 12.02 0.30
N GLY A 134 10.04 12.72 0.19
CA GLY A 134 9.62 13.48 -0.98
C GLY A 134 8.51 12.80 -1.76
N GLU A 135 7.67 13.61 -2.41
CA GLU A 135 6.35 13.21 -2.95
C GLU A 135 6.39 12.12 -4.03
N THR A 136 7.58 11.88 -4.62
CA THR A 136 7.76 10.77 -5.57
C THR A 136 7.79 9.39 -4.90
N VAL A 137 7.97 9.35 -3.57
CA VAL A 137 7.85 8.16 -2.74
C VAL A 137 6.40 7.98 -2.34
N THR A 138 5.73 6.99 -2.93
CA THR A 138 4.26 6.86 -2.90
C THR A 138 3.76 5.57 -2.25
N VAL A 139 4.66 4.80 -1.65
CA VAL A 139 4.37 3.50 -1.00
C VAL A 139 4.15 3.66 0.50
N ALA A 140 3.33 2.80 1.09
CA ALA A 140 3.00 2.84 2.51
C ALA A 140 4.23 2.57 3.40
N GLY A 141 5.08 1.60 3.05
CA GLY A 141 6.22 1.22 3.89
C GLY A 141 7.37 2.21 3.97
N LEU A 142 7.23 3.38 3.34
CA LEU A 142 8.18 4.49 3.46
C LEU A 142 7.55 5.74 4.07
N LEU A 143 6.31 5.66 4.55
CA LEU A 143 5.67 6.75 5.28
C LEU A 143 6.34 6.98 6.63
N THR A 144 6.31 8.22 7.08
CA THR A 144 6.85 8.62 8.39
C THR A 144 5.73 9.02 9.34
N GLY A 145 6.00 8.98 10.65
CA GLY A 145 5.02 9.40 11.65
C GLY A 145 4.63 10.86 11.48
N ARG A 146 5.57 11.74 11.14
CA ARG A 146 5.28 13.16 10.86
C ARG A 146 4.30 13.33 9.69
N ASP A 147 4.53 12.61 8.59
CA ASP A 147 3.64 12.68 7.42
C ASP A 147 2.23 12.16 7.77
N ILE A 148 2.14 11.07 8.53
CA ILE A 148 0.87 10.51 9.01
C ILE A 148 0.15 11.51 9.92
N ILE A 149 0.82 12.04 10.95
CA ILE A 149 0.27 13.00 11.90
C ILE A 149 -0.29 14.21 11.14
N GLN A 150 0.49 14.78 10.23
CA GLN A 150 0.05 15.92 9.43
C GLN A 150 -1.19 15.61 8.58
N SER A 151 -1.31 14.40 8.07
CA SER A 151 -2.42 14.00 7.19
C SER A 151 -3.72 13.72 7.94
N VAL A 152 -3.64 13.33 9.22
CA VAL A 152 -4.80 12.83 9.98
C VAL A 152 -5.18 13.66 11.20
N ALA A 153 -4.34 14.61 11.63
CA ALA A 153 -4.55 15.38 12.86
C ALA A 153 -5.96 16.00 12.94
N ASP A 154 -6.39 16.69 11.88
CA ASP A 154 -7.70 17.37 11.86
C ASP A 154 -8.90 16.41 11.78
N LEU A 155 -8.66 15.17 11.34
CA LEU A 155 -9.69 14.14 11.15
C LEU A 155 -9.78 13.17 12.33
N SER A 156 -8.71 13.07 13.12
CA SER A 156 -8.57 12.11 14.23
C SER A 156 -9.70 12.21 15.25
N SER A 157 -10.16 13.42 15.54
CA SER A 157 -11.25 13.67 16.51
C SER A 157 -12.61 13.06 16.15
N HIS A 158 -12.79 12.66 14.89
CA HIS A 158 -14.01 12.02 14.41
C HIS A 158 -13.94 10.49 14.41
N HIS A 159 -12.81 9.91 14.82
CA HIS A 159 -12.54 8.47 14.73
C HIS A 159 -12.16 7.89 16.09
N ASP A 160 -12.46 6.61 16.30
CA ASP A 160 -12.16 5.89 17.52
C ASP A 160 -10.82 5.13 17.40
N VAL A 161 -10.50 4.63 16.21
CA VAL A 161 -9.30 3.81 15.95
C VAL A 161 -8.61 4.17 14.63
N LEU A 162 -7.31 4.41 14.69
CA LEU A 162 -6.41 4.51 13.54
C LEU A 162 -5.75 3.15 13.25
N LEU A 163 -6.08 2.55 12.11
CA LEU A 163 -5.52 1.30 11.61
C LEU A 163 -4.29 1.58 10.76
N LEU A 164 -3.12 1.12 11.22
CA LEU A 164 -1.85 1.24 10.50
C LEU A 164 -1.38 -0.14 10.03
N PRO A 165 -1.09 -0.33 8.73
CA PRO A 165 -0.46 -1.57 8.29
C PRO A 165 0.97 -1.67 8.87
N ASP A 166 1.33 -2.87 9.32
CA ASP A 166 2.64 -3.21 9.89
C ASP A 166 3.84 -2.79 9.00
N VAL A 167 3.67 -2.77 7.68
CA VAL A 167 4.71 -2.38 6.71
C VAL A 167 5.24 -0.97 6.90
N ILE A 168 4.52 -0.09 7.61
CA ILE A 168 4.94 1.29 7.91
C ILE A 168 6.06 1.31 8.97
N PHE A 169 6.12 0.28 9.81
CA PHE A 169 7.05 0.22 10.93
C PHE A 169 8.38 -0.44 10.54
N ARG A 170 9.41 -0.16 11.34
CA ARG A 170 10.69 -0.87 11.21
C ARG A 170 10.49 -2.33 11.60
N ASP A 171 11.19 -3.22 10.90
CA ASP A 171 11.01 -4.67 11.06
C ASP A 171 11.19 -5.10 12.53
N GLY A 172 10.16 -5.75 13.06
CA GLY A 172 10.08 -6.21 14.45
C GLY A 172 9.97 -5.12 15.53
N GLN A 173 9.57 -3.89 15.18
CA GLN A 173 9.50 -2.77 16.12
C GLN A 173 8.20 -1.96 15.97
N ASP A 174 7.70 -1.40 17.08
CA ASP A 174 6.56 -0.47 17.08
C ASP A 174 7.01 1.00 16.85
N VAL A 175 7.98 1.19 15.96
CA VAL A 175 8.57 2.49 15.62
C VAL A 175 8.62 2.73 14.12
N LEU A 176 8.30 3.95 13.70
CA LEU A 176 8.34 4.39 12.31
C LEU A 176 9.74 4.83 11.89
N LEU A 177 9.91 5.12 10.59
CA LEU A 177 11.21 5.49 10.01
C LEU A 177 11.82 6.77 10.59
N ASP A 178 11.02 7.66 11.16
CA ASP A 178 11.43 8.92 11.79
C ASP A 178 11.45 8.87 13.33
N ASP A 179 11.62 7.67 13.89
CA ASP A 179 11.73 7.37 15.33
C ASP A 179 10.48 7.66 16.17
N ILE A 180 9.34 7.93 15.52
CA ILE A 180 8.06 8.07 16.19
C ILE A 180 7.50 6.68 16.54
N THR A 181 7.11 6.50 17.79
CA THR A 181 6.50 5.27 18.31
C THR A 181 4.98 5.24 18.16
N VAL A 182 4.38 4.05 18.27
CA VAL A 182 2.91 3.89 18.34
C VAL A 182 2.33 4.69 19.50
N GLU A 183 2.95 4.65 20.67
CA GLU A 183 2.51 5.37 21.87
C GLU A 183 2.53 6.90 21.66
N GLU A 184 3.54 7.41 20.94
CA GLU A 184 3.60 8.82 20.57
C GLU A 184 2.51 9.20 19.58
N LEU A 185 2.19 8.36 18.58
CA LEU A 185 1.08 8.59 17.68
C LEU A 185 -0.25 8.67 18.45
N GLU A 186 -0.51 7.71 19.34
CA GLU A 186 -1.72 7.70 20.17
C GLU A 186 -1.81 8.96 21.03
N ARG A 187 -0.70 9.37 21.66
CA ARG A 187 -0.64 10.56 22.50
C ARG A 187 -0.87 11.86 21.72
N ILE A 188 -0.27 11.98 20.53
CA ILE A 188 -0.35 13.20 19.70
C ILE A 188 -1.75 13.33 19.08
N LEU A 189 -2.25 12.24 18.50
CA LEU A 189 -3.53 12.23 17.77
C LEU A 189 -4.74 12.00 18.68
N ARG A 190 -4.52 11.60 19.93
CA ARG A 190 -5.58 11.27 20.90
C ARG A 190 -6.57 10.24 20.36
N ILE A 191 -6.07 9.29 19.59
CA ILE A 191 -6.82 8.19 18.99
C ILE A 191 -6.09 6.88 19.28
N LYS A 192 -6.83 5.79 19.46
CA LYS A 192 -6.22 4.46 19.59
C LYS A 192 -5.56 4.08 18.27
N VAL A 193 -4.31 3.61 18.32
CA VAL A 193 -3.62 3.07 17.15
C VAL A 193 -3.65 1.56 17.21
N LYS A 194 -3.95 0.93 16.08
CA LYS A 194 -3.92 -0.52 15.96
C LYS A 194 -3.13 -0.92 14.72
N VAL A 195 -2.10 -1.71 14.94
CA VAL A 195 -1.30 -2.32 13.88
C VAL A 195 -2.07 -3.51 13.28
N ILE A 196 -2.10 -3.60 11.96
CA ILE A 196 -2.80 -4.65 11.22
C ILE A 196 -1.91 -5.27 10.14
N ASP A 197 -2.17 -6.52 9.79
CA ASP A 197 -1.55 -7.14 8.61
C ASP A 197 -1.91 -6.33 7.35
N PRO A 198 -1.01 -6.20 6.36
CA PRO A 198 -1.16 -5.35 5.18
C PRO A 198 -1.97 -6.09 4.10
N THR A 199 -3.04 -6.77 4.52
CA THR A 199 -3.87 -7.61 3.66
C THR A 199 -5.33 -7.25 3.80
N SER A 200 -6.12 -7.59 2.77
CA SER A 200 -7.57 -7.43 2.86
C SER A 200 -8.20 -8.25 3.98
N ARG A 201 -7.57 -9.34 4.45
CA ARG A 201 -8.09 -10.09 5.61
C ARG A 201 -7.71 -9.44 6.93
N GLY A 202 -6.49 -8.90 7.05
CA GLY A 202 -6.04 -8.14 8.23
C GLY A 202 -6.96 -6.96 8.51
N LEU A 203 -7.29 -6.17 7.47
CA LEU A 203 -8.25 -5.08 7.59
C LEU A 203 -9.62 -5.57 8.06
N ILE A 204 -10.15 -6.64 7.48
CA ILE A 204 -11.47 -7.18 7.84
C ILE A 204 -11.50 -7.68 9.29
N ASN A 205 -10.46 -8.37 9.74
CA ASN A 205 -10.38 -8.84 11.12
C ASN A 205 -10.46 -7.64 12.09
N ALA A 206 -9.74 -6.55 11.80
CA ALA A 206 -9.76 -5.36 12.63
C ALA A 206 -11.13 -4.64 12.65
N LEU A 207 -11.88 -4.70 11.54
CA LEU A 207 -13.23 -4.14 11.43
C LEU A 207 -14.32 -5.04 12.05
N GLU A 208 -13.99 -6.28 12.41
CA GLU A 208 -14.89 -7.27 12.99
C GLU A 208 -14.71 -7.50 14.50
N GLU A 209 -13.83 -6.73 15.13
CA GLU A 209 -13.58 -6.74 16.58
C GLU A 209 -14.47 -5.74 17.34
#